data_AF-A0A357QQP7-F1
#
_entry.id   AF-A0A357QQP7-F1
#
_cell.length_a   1.000
_cell.length_b   1.000
_cell.length_c   1.000
_cell.angle_alpha   90.00
_cell.angle_beta   90.00
_cell.angle_gamma   90.00
#
_symmetry.space_group_name_H-M   'P 1'
#
loop_
_entity.id
_entity.type
_entity.pdbx_description
1 polymer ?
#
loop_
_entity_poly.entity_id
_entity_poly.type
_entity_poly.pdbx_seq_one_letter_code
_entity_poly.pdbx_strand_id
1 'polypeptide(L)' 'MNIIIPKKEEEKITKVRAILCELDRPVITYVKDDQFYIYTEFDKESTYKSFIRELEKSGIGTEGLY' A
#
# COMPACT_ATOMS: atom_id res chain seq x y z
N MET A 1 8.55 -2.50 -3.35
CA MET A 1 7.25 -3.20 -3.34
C MET A 1 6.24 -2.32 -4.07
N ASN A 2 5.45 -2.93 -4.95
CA ASN A 2 4.39 -2.30 -5.72
C ASN A 2 3.03 -2.80 -5.22
N ILE A 3 2.15 -1.85 -4.95
CA ILE A 3 0.77 -2.09 -4.57
C ILE A 3 -0.09 -1.56 -5.71
N ILE A 4 -0.87 -2.44 -6.32
CA ILE A 4 -1.74 -2.10 -7.44
C ILE A 4 -3.18 -2.12 -6.94
N ILE A 5 -3.84 -0.96 -6.97
CA ILE A 5 -5.22 -0.80 -6.50
C ILE A 5 -6.08 -0.26 -7.66
N PRO A 6 -7.17 -0.94 -8.06
CA PRO A 6 -8.10 -0.41 -9.05
C PRO A 6 -8.66 0.95 -8.63
N LYS A 7 -8.81 1.90 -9.58
CA LYS A 7 -9.30 3.26 -9.30
C LYS A 7 -10.69 3.30 -8.67
N LYS A 8 -11.53 2.31 -8.97
CA LYS A 8 -12.86 2.13 -8.32
C LYS A 8 -12.78 1.92 -6.80
N GLU A 9 -11.60 1.60 -6.25
CA GLU A 9 -11.37 1.35 -4.82
C GLU A 9 -10.56 2.48 -4.17
N GLU A 10 -10.89 3.74 -4.49
CA GLU A 10 -10.17 4.92 -4.02
C GLU A 10 -9.96 4.98 -2.49
N GLU A 11 -10.95 4.50 -1.72
CA GLU A 11 -10.86 4.42 -0.26
C GLU A 11 -9.68 3.56 0.24
N LYS A 12 -9.29 2.52 -0.51
CA LYS A 12 -8.17 1.66 -0.15
C LYS A 12 -6.84 2.40 -0.25
N ILE A 13 -6.68 3.30 -1.22
CA ILE A 13 -5.44 4.07 -1.41
C ILE A 13 -5.21 5.00 -0.23
N THR A 14 -6.25 5.70 0.20
CA THR A 14 -6.17 6.60 1.36
C THR A 14 -5.72 5.85 2.59
N LYS A 15 -6.28 4.65 2.82
CA LYS A 15 -5.86 3.76 3.92
C LYS A 15 -4.40 3.29 3.78
N VAL A 16 -4.00 2.81 2.59
CA VAL A 16 -2.62 2.37 2.35
C VAL A 16 -1.62 3.51 2.57
N ARG A 17 -1.92 4.71 2.05
CA ARG A 17 -1.08 5.90 2.26
C ARG A 17 -1.00 6.32 3.72
N ALA A 18 -2.10 6.22 4.47
CA ALA A 18 -2.12 6.50 5.90
C ALA A 18 -1.19 5.55 6.67
N ILE A 19 -1.30 4.24 6.42
CA ILE A 19 -0.44 3.23 7.08
C ILE A 19 1.04 3.47 6.71
N LEU A 20 1.35 3.73 5.44
CA LEU A 20 2.72 4.01 5.03
C LEU A 20 3.26 5.30 5.65
N CYS A 21 2.41 6.31 5.83
CA CYS A 21 2.76 7.55 6.51
C CYS A 21 3.04 7.32 8.01
N GLU A 22 2.24 6.50 8.69
CA GLU A 22 2.47 6.12 10.09
C GLU A 22 3.79 5.35 10.29
N LEU A 23 4.20 4.60 9.28
CA LEU A 23 5.47 3.87 9.25
C LEU A 23 6.66 4.72 8.78
N ASP A 24 6.45 6.02 8.55
CA ASP A 24 7.44 6.98 8.01
C ASP A 24 8.12 6.47 6.73
N ARG A 25 7.29 5.92 5.81
CA ARG A 25 7.78 5.32 4.56
C ARG A 25 7.71 6.29 3.40
N PRO A 26 8.73 6.32 2.53
CA PRO A 26 8.64 7.05 1.27
C PRO A 26 7.58 6.40 0.38
N VAL A 27 6.64 7.22 -0.11
CA VAL A 27 5.55 6.76 -0.97
C VAL A 27 5.61 7.48 -2.31
N ILE A 28 5.70 6.71 -3.38
CA ILE A 28 5.52 7.20 -4.75
C ILE A 28 4.20 6.65 -5.26
N THR A 29 3.30 7.54 -5.70
CA THR A 29 1.99 7.13 -6.25
C THR A 29 1.82 7.67 -7.66
N TYR A 30 1.43 6.82 -8.60
CA TYR A 30 1.03 7.24 -9.93
C TYR A 30 -0.20 6.47 -10.41
N VAL A 31 -0.90 7.03 -11.40
CA VAL A 31 -2.14 6.46 -11.96
C VAL A 31 -1.90 6.10 -13.41
N LYS A 32 -2.23 4.86 -13.78
CA LYS A 32 -2.15 4.37 -15.16
C LYS A 32 -3.22 3.30 -15.37
N ASP A 33 -3.85 3.28 -16.54
CA ASP A 33 -4.81 2.23 -16.94
C ASP A 33 -5.91 1.96 -15.89
N ASP A 34 -6.49 3.02 -15.31
CA ASP A 34 -7.48 2.97 -14.22
C ASP A 34 -7.01 2.19 -12.97
N GLN A 35 -5.71 2.15 -12.74
CA GLN A 35 -5.07 1.57 -11.57
C GLN A 35 -4.16 2.60 -10.90
N PHE A 36 -4.18 2.59 -9.58
CA PHE A 36 -3.19 3.26 -8.75
C PHE A 36 -2.05 2.32 -8.47
N TYR A 37 -0.85 2.82 -8.71
CA TYR A 37 0.39 2.16 -8.38
C TYR A 37 1.02 2.92 -7.22
N ILE A 38 1.18 2.23 -6.09
CA ILE A 38 1.85 2.75 -4.90
C ILE A 38 3.16 1.98 -4.75
N TYR A 39 4.26 2.69 -4.91
CA TYR A 39 5.59 2.16 -4.67
C TYR A 39 6.10 2.62 -3.30
N THR A 40 6.64 1.66 -2.57
CA THR A 40 7.31 1.88 -1.27
C THR A 40 8.47 0.90 -1.12
N GLU A 41 9.46 1.29 -0.32
CA GLU A 41 10.58 0.45 0.06
C GLU A 41 10.54 0.14 1.57
N PHE A 42 10.89 -1.09 1.91
CA PHE A 42 11.04 -1.54 3.30
C PHE A 42 12.49 -1.94 3.52
N ASP A 43 13.16 -1.27 4.44
CA ASP A 43 14.53 -1.56 4.87
C ASP A 43 14.61 -2.75 5.83
N LYS A 44 13.50 -3.04 6.53
CA LYS A 44 13.39 -4.10 7.53
C LYS A 44 12.18 -4.99 7.29
N GLU A 45 12.41 -6.29 7.38
CA GLU A 45 11.34 -7.30 7.28
C GLU A 45 10.27 -7.12 8.37
N SER A 46 10.66 -6.66 9.57
CA SER A 46 9.71 -6.40 10.65
C SER A 46 8.73 -5.28 10.31
N THR A 47 9.18 -4.21 9.64
CA THR A 47 8.32 -3.11 9.19
C THR A 47 7.39 -3.57 8.09
N TYR A 48 7.89 -4.38 7.15
CA TYR A 48 7.07 -5.02 6.13
C TYR A 48 5.96 -5.89 6.76
N LYS A 49 6.30 -6.74 7.74
CA LYS A 49 5.30 -7.56 8.46
C LYS A 49 4.26 -6.71 9.18
N SER A 50 4.66 -5.60 9.81
CA SER A 50 3.74 -4.65 10.43
C SER A 50 2.80 -4.03 9.38
N PHE A 51 3.33 -3.61 8.23
CA PHE A 51 2.55 -3.06 7.13
C PHE A 51 1.48 -4.03 6.63
N ILE A 52 1.88 -5.28 6.33
CA ILE A 52 0.96 -6.33 5.88
C ILE A 52 -0.15 -6.56 6.91
N ARG A 53 0.21 -6.63 8.20
CA ARG A 53 -0.76 -6.83 9.28
C ARG A 53 -1.78 -5.69 9.37
N GLU A 54 -1.35 -4.44 9.19
CA GLU A 54 -2.26 -3.29 9.20
C GLU A 54 -3.15 -3.23 7.93
N LEU A 55 -2.64 -3.69 6.78
CA LEU A 55 -3.47 -3.86 5.57
C LEU A 55 -4.58 -4.90 5.79
N GLU A 56 -4.25 -6.06 6.34
CA GLU A 56 -5.20 -7.14 6.62
C GLU A 56 -6.28 -6.67 7.60
N LYS A 57 -5.90 -5.99 8.69
CA LYS A 57 -6.84 -5.36 9.64
C LYS A 57 -7.77 -4.34 8.96
N SER A 58 -7.26 -3.65 7.95
CA SER A 58 -8.01 -2.65 7.19
C SER A 58 -8.92 -3.25 6.11
N GLY A 59 -8.94 -4.59 5.98
CA GLY A 59 -9.71 -5.32 4.97
C GLY A 59 -9.12 -5.21 3.56
N ILE A 60 -7.85 -4.82 3.44
CA ILE A 60 -7.15 -4.70 2.16
C ILE A 60 -6.43 -6.02 1.92
N GLY A 61 -6.97 -6.83 1.00
CA GLY A 61 -6.34 -8.06 0.57
C GLY A 61 -4.94 -7.79 0.00
N THR A 62 -4.02 -8.70 0.29
CA THR A 62 -2.62 -8.64 -0.16
C THR A 62 -2.43 -9.20 -1.57
N GLU A 63 -3.51 -9.57 -2.25
CA GLU A 63 -3.52 -10.03 -3.64
C GLU A 63 -3.16 -8.84 -4.54
N GLY A 64 -1.96 -8.86 -5.14
CA GLY A 64 -1.45 -7.74 -5.94
C GLY A 64 -0.26 -6.98 -5.35
N LEU A 65 0.29 -7.48 -4.24
CA LEU A 65 1.51 -7.01 -3.60
C LEU A 65 2.73 -7.71 -4.22
N TYR A 66 3.55 -6.99 -4.99
CA TYR A 66 4.72 -7.53 -5.72
C TYR A 66 6.03 -6.77 -5.45
#